data_AF-A0A0V0GZK1-F1
#
_entry.id   AF-A0A0V0GZK1-F1
#
_cell.length_a   1.000
_cell.length_b   1.000
_cell.length_c   1.000
_cell.angle_alpha   90.00
_cell.angle_beta   90.00
_cell.angle_gamma   90.00
#
_symmetry.space_group_name_H-M   'P 1'
#
loop_
_entity.id
_entity.type
_entity.pdbx_description
1 polymer ?
#
loop_
_entity_poly.entity_id
_entity_poly.type
_entity_poly.pdbx_seq_one_letter_code
_entity_poly.pdbx_strand_id
1 'polypeptide(L)'
;MQRTLQQGPWFINGYYLSVKRWHPNFVASQARENISAIWIRLPELLTDHSNLARVGKRLGKLVKTDVCTSSTLRGRYARIYVEVPMGVPVKNLFT
;
A
#
# COMPACT_ATOMS: atom_id res chain seq x y z
N MET A 1 -15.63 2.96 8.81
CA MET A 1 -14.97 3.34 7.54
C MET A 1 -13.44 3.21 7.57
N GLN A 2 -12.74 3.62 8.64
CA GLN A 2 -11.27 3.54 8.65
C GLN A 2 -10.74 2.10 8.55
N ARG A 3 -11.46 1.13 9.11
CA ARG A 3 -11.12 -0.30 8.96
C ARG A 3 -11.20 -0.76 7.51
N THR A 4 -12.23 -0.38 6.76
CA THR A 4 -12.41 -0.80 5.36
C THR A 4 -11.29 -0.28 4.45
N LEU A 5 -10.81 0.94 4.67
CA LEU A 5 -9.68 1.49 3.91
C LEU A 5 -8.30 0.94 4.33
N GLN A 6 -8.20 0.31 5.50
CA GLN A 6 -6.91 -0.08 6.09
C GLN A 6 -6.69 -1.60 6.18
N GLN A 7 -7.69 -2.43 5.87
CA GLN A 7 -7.61 -3.88 6.07
C GLN A 7 -6.96 -4.64 4.91
N GLY A 8 -6.77 -4.02 3.75
CA GLY A 8 -6.18 -4.72 2.61
C GLY A 8 -6.53 -4.08 1.27
N PRO A 9 -5.88 -4.51 0.19
CA PRO A 9 -6.38 -4.28 -1.14
C PRO A 9 -7.66 -5.11 -1.33
N TRP A 10 -8.68 -4.50 -1.93
CA TRP A 10 -9.95 -5.17 -2.19
C TRP A 10 -9.89 -5.85 -3.55
N PHE A 11 -10.37 -7.08 -3.63
CA PHE A 11 -10.51 -7.80 -4.88
C PHE A 11 -11.94 -8.30 -5.03
N ILE A 12 -12.52 -8.11 -6.20
CA ILE A 12 -13.83 -8.66 -6.58
C ILE A 12 -13.60 -9.44 -7.87
N ASN A 13 -13.89 -10.74 -7.87
CA ASN A 13 -13.64 -11.65 -9.01
C ASN A 13 -12.21 -11.58 -9.57
N GLY A 14 -11.21 -11.38 -8.70
CA GLY A 14 -9.80 -11.25 -9.10
C GLY A 14 -9.40 -9.87 -9.63
N TYR A 15 -10.34 -8.95 -9.81
CA TYR A 15 -10.06 -7.57 -10.19
C TYR A 15 -9.76 -6.71 -8.96
N TYR A 16 -8.67 -5.94 -9.03
CA TYR A 16 -8.30 -4.98 -8.00
C TYR A 16 -9.31 -3.84 -7.94
N LEU A 17 -9.79 -3.54 -6.74
CA LEU A 17 -10.68 -2.44 -6.45
C LEU A 17 -9.94 -1.37 -5.65
N SER A 18 -9.80 -0.18 -6.25
CA SER A 18 -9.34 1.01 -5.54
C SER A 18 -10.51 1.60 -4.74
N VAL A 19 -10.27 1.89 -3.45
CA VAL A 19 -11.27 2.50 -2.58
C VAL A 19 -10.72 3.80 -2.03
N LYS A 20 -11.45 4.89 -2.25
CA LYS A 20 -11.09 6.24 -1.77
C LYS A 20 -12.14 6.74 -0.79
N ARG A 21 -11.72 7.61 0.13
CA ARG A 21 -12.66 8.31 1.01
C ARG A 21 -13.52 9.26 0.18
N TRP A 22 -14.83 9.23 0.40
CA TRP A 22 -15.75 10.19 -0.21
C TRP A 22 -15.32 11.62 0.11
N HIS A 23 -15.45 12.50 -0.87
CA HIS A 23 -15.28 13.94 -0.71
C HIS A 23 -16.43 14.66 -1.42
N PRO A 24 -16.85 15.83 -0.91
CA PRO A 24 -17.88 16.62 -1.56
C PRO A 24 -17.46 17.00 -2.99
N ASN A 25 -18.46 17.23 -3.86
CA ASN A 25 -18.29 17.63 -5.27
C ASN A 25 -17.50 16.61 -6.12
N PHE A 26 -17.53 15.32 -5.77
CA PHE A 26 -16.95 14.27 -6.60
C PHE A 26 -17.74 14.11 -7.90
N VAL A 27 -17.06 14.23 -9.04
CA VAL A 27 -17.62 14.03 -10.37
C VAL A 27 -16.95 12.80 -11.00
N ALA A 28 -17.69 11.70 -11.14
CA ALA A 28 -17.15 10.42 -11.59
C ALA A 28 -16.51 10.49 -12.98
N SER A 29 -17.06 11.27 -13.91
CA SER A 29 -16.53 11.42 -15.27
C SER A 29 -15.19 12.17 -15.35
N GLN A 30 -14.87 12.96 -14.32
CA GLN A 30 -13.60 13.71 -14.22
C GLN A 30 -12.62 13.03 -13.26
N ALA A 31 -13.04 11.96 -12.59
CA ALA A 31 -12.21 11.25 -11.64
C ALA A 31 -11.12 10.48 -12.39
N ARG A 32 -9.89 11.00 -12.34
CA ARG A 32 -8.69 10.22 -12.66
C ARG A 32 -8.08 9.71 -11.37
N GLU A 33 -8.09 8.39 -11.20
CA GLU A 33 -7.38 7.75 -10.10
C GLU A 33 -5.88 7.74 -10.40
N ASN A 34 -5.22 8.83 -10.02
CA ASN A 34 -3.77 8.98 -10.22
C ASN A 34 -2.96 8.29 -9.12
N ILE A 35 -3.59 7.83 -8.05
CA ILE A 35 -2.91 7.24 -6.88
C ILE A 35 -3.68 6.00 -6.44
N SER A 36 -2.98 4.88 -6.30
CA SER A 36 -3.50 3.63 -5.78
C SER A 36 -2.86 3.32 -4.44
N ALA A 37 -3.64 2.81 -3.48
CA ALA A 37 -3.08 2.36 -2.22
C ALA A 37 -3.00 0.82 -2.22
N ILE A 38 -1.78 0.29 -2.15
CA ILE A 38 -1.50 -1.14 -2.26
C ILE A 38 -0.78 -1.67 -1.03
N TRP A 39 -1.03 -2.95 -0.73
CA TRP A 39 -0.25 -3.68 0.25
C TRP A 39 0.84 -4.47 -0.43
N ILE A 40 2.08 -4.23 -0.01
CA ILE A 40 3.27 -4.91 -0.52
C ILE A 40 3.74 -5.89 0.54
N ARG A 41 3.90 -7.16 0.14
CA ARG A 41 4.45 -8.22 0.99
C ARG A 41 5.93 -8.37 0.64
N LEU A 42 6.77 -8.23 1.66
CA LEU A 42 8.22 -8.38 1.55
C LEU A 42 8.59 -9.71 2.25
N PRO A 43 8.85 -10.79 1.48
CA PRO A 43 9.31 -12.04 2.05
C PRO A 43 10.70 -11.84 2.69
N GLU A 44 10.98 -12.58 3.76
CA GLU A 44 12.31 -12.70 4.39
C GLU A 44 12.90 -11.41 5.02
N LEU A 45 12.18 -10.29 5.03
CA LEU A 45 12.63 -9.09 5.74
C LEU A 45 12.39 -9.24 7.25
N LEU A 46 13.38 -9.79 7.96
CA LEU A 46 13.47 -9.78 9.42
C LEU A 46 13.72 -8.33 9.90
N THR A 47 12.61 -7.60 9.98
CA THR A 47 12.29 -6.51 10.92
C THR A 47 13.43 -5.62 11.41
N ASP A 48 13.74 -4.58 10.61
CA ASP A 48 13.93 -3.24 11.15
C ASP A 48 12.88 -2.31 10.53
N HIS A 49 12.07 -1.66 11.36
CA HIS A 49 11.08 -0.67 10.93
C HIS A 49 11.69 0.46 10.11
N SER A 50 12.94 0.84 10.43
CA SER A 50 13.64 1.90 9.72
C SER A 50 13.85 1.54 8.24
N ASN A 51 14.20 0.29 7.97
CA ASN A 51 14.42 -0.25 6.64
C ASN A 51 13.10 -0.36 5.86
N LEU A 52 12.02 -0.81 6.50
CA LEU A 52 10.69 -0.86 5.90
C LEU A 52 10.16 0.51 5.51
N ALA A 53 10.38 1.51 6.38
CA ALA A 53 9.99 2.88 6.09
C ALA A 53 10.75 3.44 4.89
N ARG A 54 12.05 3.14 4.79
CA ARG A 54 12.90 3.54 3.67
C ARG A 54 12.47 2.88 2.35
N VAL A 55 12.15 1.60 2.37
CA VAL A 55 11.62 0.87 1.20
C VAL A 55 10.27 1.47 0.78
N GLY A 56 9.35 1.65 1.73
CA GLY A 56 8.04 2.25 1.45
C GLY A 56 8.13 3.64 0.82
N LYS A 57 9.03 4.50 1.34
CA LYS A 57 9.29 5.84 0.78
C LYS A 57 9.89 5.82 -0.63
N ARG A 58 10.67 4.79 -0.98
CA ARG A 58 11.22 4.64 -2.34
C ARG A 58 10.17 4.18 -3.34
N LEU A 59 9.22 3.35 -2.90
CA LEU A 59 8.15 2.82 -3.74
C LEU A 59 7.01 3.83 -3.93
N GLY A 60 6.79 4.70 -2.94
CA GLY A 60 5.77 5.73 -2.98
C GLY A 60 5.62 6.42 -1.63
N LYS A 61 4.38 6.80 -1.28
CA LYS A 61 4.09 7.37 0.03
C LYS A 61 3.68 6.28 1.00
N LEU A 62 4.52 6.00 1.99
CA LEU A 62 4.21 5.04 3.05
C LEU A 62 3.05 5.56 3.91
N VAL A 63 1.99 4.77 4.01
CA VAL A 63 0.80 5.09 4.82
C VAL A 63 0.80 4.29 6.13
N LYS A 64 1.15 3.00 6.09
CA LYS A 64 1.11 2.13 7.27
C LYS A 64 2.07 0.95 7.15
N THR A 65 2.61 0.49 8.26
CA THR A 65 3.30 -0.81 8.38
C THR A 65 2.42 -1.76 9.20
N ASP A 66 2.34 -3.04 8.82
CA ASP A 66 1.48 -4.01 9.49
C ASP A 66 1.90 -4.29 10.95
N VAL A 67 0.92 -4.55 11.82
CA VAL A 67 1.12 -4.71 13.27
C VAL A 67 1.87 -5.99 13.60
N CYS A 68 1.71 -7.06 12.82
CA CYS A 68 2.54 -8.27 12.95
C CYS A 68 4.02 -8.00 12.66
N THR A 69 4.32 -6.96 11.87
CA THR A 69 5.69 -6.48 11.64
C THR A 69 6.16 -5.61 12.81
N SER A 70 5.26 -4.91 13.50
CA SER A 70 5.58 -4.07 14.66
C SER A 70 5.74 -4.76 15.99
N SER A 71 5.23 -5.98 16.11
CA SER A 71 5.32 -6.77 17.32
C SER A 71 6.30 -7.94 17.23
N THR A 72 7.06 -8.08 16.13
CA THR A 72 7.98 -9.21 15.87
C THR A 72 7.30 -10.60 15.89
N LEU A 73 5.97 -10.67 16.01
CA LEU A 73 5.23 -11.89 16.31
C LEU A 73 5.04 -12.84 15.11
N ARG A 74 5.44 -12.44 13.89
CA ARG A 74 5.41 -13.31 12.71
C ARG A 74 6.61 -13.06 11.78
N GLY A 75 7.76 -13.64 12.13
CA GLY A 75 9.01 -13.59 11.36
C GLY A 75 9.01 -14.29 9.99
N ARG A 76 7.90 -14.27 9.24
CA ARG A 76 7.82 -14.87 7.88
C ARG A 76 7.73 -13.85 6.74
N TYR A 77 7.23 -12.64 6.99
CA TYR A 77 7.15 -11.57 5.98
C TYR A 77 6.75 -10.24 6.62
N ALA A 78 7.24 -9.14 6.07
CA ALA A 78 6.78 -7.80 6.40
C ALA A 78 5.69 -7.35 5.41
N ARG A 79 4.74 -6.54 5.89
CA ARG A 79 3.74 -5.89 5.03
C ARG A 79 3.75 -4.38 5.21
N ILE A 80 3.83 -3.67 4.10
CA ILE A 80 3.74 -2.21 4.06
C ILE A 80 2.58 -1.77 3.18
N TYR A 81 1.92 -0.68 3.57
CA TYR A 81 0.84 -0.05 2.86
C TYR A 81 1.34 1.26 2.25
N VAL A 82 1.34 1.34 0.92
CA VAL A 82 1.97 2.42 0.16
C VAL A 82 0.97 2.98 -0.85
N GLU A 83 0.88 4.30 -0.91
CA GLU A 83 0.24 5.05 -1.97
C GLU A 83 1.22 5.19 -3.14
N VAL A 84 0.90 4.62 -4.29
CA VAL A 84 1.70 4.64 -5.51
C VAL A 84 0.98 5.38 -6.64
N PRO A 85 1.68 6.19 -7.44
CA PRO A 85 1.07 6.85 -8.58
C PRO A 85 0.71 5.83 -9.67
N MET A 86 -0.52 5.88 -10.18
CA MET A 86 -0.94 5.09 -11.33
C MET A 86 -0.44 5.73 -12.63
N GLY A 87 -0.05 4.92 -13.61
CA GLY A 87 0.47 5.39 -14.89
C GLY A 87 1.98 5.67 -14.92
N VAL A 88 2.67 5.53 -13.79
CA VAL A 88 4.14 5.54 -13.73
C VAL A 88 4.62 4.10 -13.54
N PRO A 89 5.48 3.57 -14.44
CA PRO A 89 6.07 2.25 -14.25
C PRO A 89 6.86 2.19 -12.94
N VAL A 90 6.76 1.06 -12.24
CA VAL A 90 7.61 0.80 -11.08
C VAL A 90 9.05 0.68 -11.57
N LYS A 91 9.93 1.56 -11.08
CA LYS A 91 11.35 1.50 -11.43
C LYS A 91 11.96 0.24 -10.84
N ASN A 92 12.80 -0.47 -11.60
CA ASN A 92 13.63 -1.53 -11.05
C ASN A 92 14.63 -0.90 -10.08
N LEU A 93 14.49 -1.20 -8.79
CA LEU A 93 15.31 -0.63 -7.71
C LEU A 93 16.51 -1.53 -7.33
N PHE A 94 16.73 -2.63 -8.06
CA PHE A 94 17.70 -3.69 -7.72
C PHE A 94 18.65 -4.07 -8.87
N THR A 95 19.05 -3.11 -9.70
CA THR A 95 20.13 -3.29 -10.69
C THR A 95 21.34 -2.47 -10.28
#